data_AF-B3QPY6-F1
#
_entry.id   AF-B3QPY6-F1
#
_cell.length_a   1.000
_cell.length_b   1.000
_cell.length_c   1.000
_cell.angle_alpha   90.00
_cell.angle_beta   90.00
_cell.angle_gamma   90.00
#
_symmetry.space_group_name_H-M   'P 1'
#
loop_
_entity.id
_entity.type
_entity.pdbx_description
1 polymer ?
#
loop_
_entity_poly.entity_id
_entity_poly.type
_entity_poly.pdbx_seq_one_letter_code
_entity_poly.pdbx_strand_id
1 'polypeptide(L)'
;MPPHMDFHALLRVIHITGFAAWFGTIFASFFLLKTLEPGLTGNKQQADDYSLLLRRFIKLETKVADVAVISVILSGLLLAHFYAGWTPWVFAKIGLLVLQIALTMGYIVKAIQPITYPCETSRYTAWYKLFTISFSMFGIILIVTFFLR
;
A
#
# COMPACT_ATOMS: atom_id res chain seq x y z
N MET A 1 -12.55 16.59 -34.14
CA MET A 1 -11.64 17.04 -33.06
C MET A 1 -11.75 16.02 -31.94
N PRO A 2 -10.66 15.36 -31.52
CA PRO A 2 -10.74 14.34 -30.47
C PRO A 2 -11.20 15.01 -29.17
N PRO A 3 -11.90 14.29 -28.27
CA PRO A 3 -12.33 14.87 -27.02
C PRO A 3 -11.08 15.17 -26.20
N HIS A 4 -10.75 16.45 -26.04
CA HIS A 4 -9.84 16.88 -24.98
C HIS A 4 -10.47 16.39 -23.68
N MET A 5 -9.96 15.29 -23.11
CA MET A 5 -10.24 14.99 -21.71
C MET A 5 -9.91 16.25 -20.94
N ASP A 6 -10.89 16.80 -20.23
CA ASP A 6 -10.69 17.88 -19.28
C ASP A 6 -9.49 17.51 -18.40
N PHE A 7 -8.46 18.37 -18.40
CA PHE A 7 -7.21 18.12 -17.66
C PHE A 7 -7.49 17.81 -16.18
N HIS A 8 -8.55 18.41 -15.62
CA HIS A 8 -9.06 18.11 -14.29
C HIS A 8 -9.59 16.66 -14.17
N ALA A 9 -10.33 16.18 -15.16
CA ALA A 9 -10.82 14.81 -15.20
C ALA A 9 -9.66 13.81 -15.34
N LEU A 10 -8.67 14.10 -16.20
CA LEU A 10 -7.47 13.27 -16.36
C LEU A 10 -6.70 13.14 -15.04
N LEU A 11 -6.41 14.26 -14.37
CA LEU A 11 -5.71 14.25 -13.08
C LEU A 11 -6.47 13.46 -12.01
N ARG A 12 -7.80 13.61 -11.96
CA ARG A 12 -8.64 12.81 -11.04
C ARG A 12 -8.59 11.33 -11.35
N VAL A 13 -8.65 10.94 -12.62
CA VAL A 13 -8.52 9.53 -13.03
C VAL A 13 -7.17 8.98 -12.58
N ILE A 14 -6.06 9.67 -12.86
CA ILE A 14 -4.71 9.25 -12.44
C ILE A 14 -4.62 9.10 -10.91
N HIS A 15 -5.19 10.06 -10.18
CA HIS A 15 -5.18 10.02 -8.72
C HIS A 15 -5.93 8.82 -8.17
N ILE A 16 -7.15 8.59 -8.68
CA ILE A 16 -8.02 7.49 -8.23
C ILE A 16 -7.42 6.14 -8.63
N THR A 17 -6.89 6.00 -9.84
CA THR A 17 -6.29 4.73 -10.30
C THR A 17 -4.98 4.45 -9.59
N GLY A 18 -4.14 5.45 -9.35
CA GLY A 18 -2.94 5.33 -8.54
C GLY A 18 -3.27 4.87 -7.11
N PHE A 19 -4.32 5.46 -6.53
CA PHE A 19 -4.77 5.10 -5.18
C PHE A 19 -5.30 3.65 -5.17
N ALA A 20 -6.16 3.28 -6.12
CA ALA A 20 -6.67 1.93 -6.26
C ALA A 20 -5.56 0.91 -6.50
N ALA A 21 -4.55 1.24 -7.31
CA ALA A 21 -3.40 0.38 -7.56
C ALA A 21 -2.57 0.16 -6.29
N TRP A 22 -2.31 1.23 -5.53
CA TRP A 22 -1.57 1.13 -4.26
C TRP A 22 -2.28 0.24 -3.24
N PHE A 23 -3.59 0.39 -3.06
CA PHE A 23 -4.32 -0.50 -2.14
C PHE A 23 -4.50 -1.91 -2.71
N GLY A 24 -4.64 -2.03 -4.04
CA GLY A 24 -4.70 -3.31 -4.73
C GLY A 24 -3.47 -4.17 -4.50
N THR A 25 -2.27 -3.59 -4.43
CA THR A 25 -1.05 -4.36 -4.10
C THR A 25 -1.10 -4.90 -2.68
N ILE A 26 -1.61 -4.14 -1.72
CA ILE A 26 -1.76 -4.59 -0.32
C ILE A 26 -2.71 -5.80 -0.24
N PHE A 27 -3.84 -5.77 -0.97
CA PHE A 27 -4.75 -6.92 -1.06
C PHE A 27 -4.10 -8.12 -1.73
N ALA A 28 -3.40 -7.92 -2.85
CA ALA A 28 -2.68 -9.01 -3.53
C ALA A 28 -1.63 -9.65 -2.61
N SER A 29 -0.88 -8.85 -1.86
CA SER A 29 0.08 -9.31 -0.86
C SER A 29 -0.58 -10.14 0.23
N PHE A 30 -1.75 -9.73 0.72
CA PHE A 30 -2.50 -10.48 1.73
C PHE A 30 -2.92 -11.87 1.22
N PHE A 31 -3.51 -11.94 0.03
CA PHE A 31 -3.93 -13.22 -0.56
C PHE A 31 -2.75 -14.15 -0.83
N LEU A 32 -1.66 -13.60 -1.37
CA LEU A 32 -0.46 -14.39 -1.63
C LEU A 32 0.12 -14.94 -0.33
N LEU A 33 0.33 -14.09 0.68
CA LEU A 33 0.88 -14.54 1.96
C LEU A 33 -0.02 -15.60 2.59
N LYS A 34 -1.34 -15.41 2.57
CA LYS A 34 -2.24 -16.44 3.09
C LYS A 34 -2.11 -17.78 2.35
N THR A 35 -1.80 -17.74 1.06
CA THR A 35 -1.56 -18.93 0.23
C THR A 35 -0.21 -19.59 0.54
N LEU A 36 0.83 -18.79 0.82
CA LEU A 36 2.18 -19.28 1.10
C LEU A 36 2.39 -19.71 2.55
N GLU A 37 1.52 -19.31 3.49
CA GLU A 37 1.63 -19.61 4.93
C GLU A 37 1.96 -21.09 5.24
N PRO A 38 1.28 -22.09 4.65
CA PRO A 38 1.58 -23.50 4.96
C PRO A 38 2.97 -23.95 4.50
N GLY A 39 3.52 -23.35 3.43
CA GLY A 39 4.87 -23.67 2.94
C GLY A 39 5.97 -22.85 3.61
N LEU A 40 5.62 -21.70 4.20
CA LEU A 40 6.53 -20.81 4.94
C LEU A 40 6.58 -21.09 6.44
N THR A 41 5.61 -21.85 6.96
CA THR A 41 5.53 -22.27 8.36
C THR A 41 5.58 -23.80 8.44
N GLY A 42 6.66 -24.37 8.98
CA GLY A 42 6.82 -25.83 9.10
C GLY A 42 8.09 -26.41 8.46
N ASN A 43 7.92 -27.47 7.66
CA ASN A 43 9.03 -28.34 7.23
C ASN A 43 10.01 -27.64 6.26
N LYS A 44 11.32 -27.73 6.55
CA LYS A 44 12.40 -26.99 5.86
C LYS A 44 12.44 -27.19 4.34
N GLN A 45 12.05 -28.36 3.85
CA GLN A 45 12.33 -28.74 2.47
C GLN A 45 11.47 -28.01 1.41
N GLN A 46 10.32 -27.45 1.80
CA GLN A 46 9.48 -26.62 0.91
C GLN A 46 9.66 -25.11 1.18
N ALA A 47 10.27 -24.74 2.30
CA ALA A 47 10.38 -23.36 2.73
C ALA A 47 11.29 -22.52 1.83
N ASP A 48 12.34 -23.12 1.26
CA ASP A 48 13.30 -22.40 0.41
C ASP A 48 12.62 -21.90 -0.88
N ASP A 49 11.87 -22.76 -1.57
CA ASP A 49 11.15 -22.39 -2.81
C ASP A 49 10.08 -21.33 -2.55
N TYR A 50 9.30 -21.50 -1.47
CA TYR A 50 8.25 -20.56 -1.09
C TYR A 50 8.85 -19.21 -0.66
N SER A 51 9.98 -19.23 0.04
CA SER A 51 10.69 -18.01 0.45
C SER A 51 11.27 -17.26 -0.77
N LEU A 52 11.77 -17.98 -1.77
CA LEU A 52 12.26 -17.41 -3.02
C LEU A 52 11.11 -16.75 -3.80
N LEU A 53 9.96 -17.42 -3.90
CA LEU A 53 8.75 -16.86 -4.51
C LEU A 53 8.31 -15.60 -3.78
N LEU A 54 8.23 -15.65 -2.45
CA LEU A 54 7.85 -14.49 -1.63
C LEU A 54 8.79 -13.30 -1.86
N ARG A 55 10.12 -13.52 -1.87
CA ARG A 55 11.10 -12.45 -2.13
C ARG A 55 10.94 -11.84 -3.53
N ARG A 56 10.71 -12.66 -4.54
CA ARG A 56 10.48 -12.20 -5.92
C ARG A 56 9.19 -11.38 -6.00
N PHE A 57 8.13 -11.86 -5.35
CA PHE A 57 6.86 -11.15 -5.30
C PHE A 57 7.00 -9.80 -4.58
N ILE A 58 7.58 -9.75 -3.37
CA ILE A 58 7.77 -8.50 -2.63
C ILE A 58 8.56 -7.50 -3.47
N LYS A 59 9.63 -7.93 -4.16
CA LYS A 59 10.40 -7.03 -5.03
C LYS A 59 9.57 -6.45 -6.19
N LEU A 60 8.65 -7.23 -6.75
CA LEU A 60 7.75 -6.77 -7.80
C LEU A 60 6.65 -5.87 -7.24
N GLU A 61 6.05 -6.27 -6.13
CA GLU A 61 5.01 -5.54 -5.43
C GLU A 61 5.51 -4.16 -4.96
N THR A 62 6.70 -4.09 -4.36
CA THR A 62 7.30 -2.81 -3.95
C THR A 62 7.44 -1.85 -5.13
N LYS A 63 7.87 -2.32 -6.32
CA LYS A 63 7.97 -1.46 -7.50
C LYS A 63 6.61 -0.93 -7.95
N VAL A 64 5.58 -1.78 -7.94
CA VAL A 64 4.22 -1.38 -8.34
C VAL A 64 3.64 -0.40 -7.30
N ALA A 65 3.83 -0.69 -6.02
CA ALA A 65 3.42 0.16 -4.91
C ALA A 65 4.11 1.53 -4.96
N ASP A 66 5.42 1.59 -5.22
CA ASP A 66 6.17 2.84 -5.33
C ASP A 66 5.62 3.72 -6.46
N VAL A 67 5.42 3.15 -7.65
CA VAL A 67 4.85 3.88 -8.80
C VAL A 67 3.44 4.37 -8.48
N ALA A 68 2.62 3.55 -7.83
CA ALA A 68 1.27 3.90 -7.45
C ALA A 68 1.25 5.05 -6.41
N VAL A 69 2.08 4.97 -5.37
CA VAL A 69 2.25 6.00 -4.34
C VAL A 69 2.72 7.31 -4.95
N ILE A 70 3.77 7.29 -5.79
CA ILE A 70 4.27 8.48 -6.48
C ILE A 70 3.17 9.10 -7.34
N SER A 71 2.41 8.27 -8.07
CA SER A 71 1.30 8.74 -8.89
C SER A 71 0.23 9.45 -8.05
N VAL A 72 -0.14 8.89 -6.89
CA VAL A 72 -1.10 9.50 -5.95
C VAL A 72 -0.59 10.84 -5.42
N ILE A 73 0.68 10.89 -5.00
CA ILE A 73 1.28 12.10 -4.44
C ILE A 73 1.33 13.20 -5.51
N LEU A 74 1.91 12.93 -6.68
CA LEU A 74 2.06 13.93 -7.74
C LEU A 74 0.71 14.43 -8.24
N SER A 75 -0.23 13.52 -8.54
CA SER A 75 -1.57 13.91 -8.98
C SER A 75 -2.34 14.67 -7.88
N GLY A 76 -2.18 14.30 -6.61
CA GLY A 76 -2.81 14.98 -5.47
C GLY A 76 -2.27 16.40 -5.29
N LEU A 77 -0.96 16.59 -5.41
CA LEU A 77 -0.32 17.91 -5.35
C LEU A 77 -0.75 18.80 -6.51
N LEU A 78 -0.82 18.26 -7.73
CA LEU A 78 -1.29 18.99 -8.91
C LEU A 78 -2.77 19.37 -8.76
N LEU A 79 -3.62 18.46 -8.26
CA LEU A 79 -5.03 18.76 -7.98
C LEU A 79 -5.19 19.86 -6.92
N ALA A 80 -4.38 19.82 -5.86
CA ALA A 80 -4.38 20.87 -4.83
C ALA A 80 -3.93 22.23 -5.40
N HIS A 81 -2.87 22.24 -6.20
CA HIS A 81 -2.31 23.47 -6.76
C HIS A 81 -3.24 24.13 -7.79
N PHE A 82 -3.84 23.35 -8.70
CA PHE A 82 -4.61 23.90 -9.81
C PHE A 82 -6.13 24.01 -9.57
N TYR A 83 -6.70 23.20 -8.67
CA TYR A 83 -8.17 23.08 -8.56
C TYR A 83 -8.73 23.18 -7.14
N ALA A 84 -8.13 22.52 -6.15
CA ALA A 84 -8.72 22.43 -4.80
C ALA A 84 -8.22 23.51 -3.82
N GLY A 85 -7.05 24.11 -4.09
CA GLY A 85 -6.38 25.05 -3.18
C GLY A 85 -5.71 24.37 -1.98
N TRP A 86 -4.84 25.11 -1.29
CA TRP A 86 -4.11 24.65 -0.10
C TRP A 86 -4.91 24.89 1.18
N THR A 87 -5.96 24.12 1.38
CA THR A 87 -6.79 24.21 2.60
C THR A 87 -6.19 23.41 3.76
N PRO A 88 -6.55 23.69 5.03
CA PRO A 88 -6.15 22.86 6.17
C PRO A 88 -6.45 21.36 5.97
N TRP A 89 -7.53 21.04 5.27
CA TRP A 89 -7.90 19.67 4.92
C TRP A 89 -6.95 18.98 3.94
N VAL A 90 -6.35 19.72 3.01
CA VAL A 90 -5.28 19.17 2.14
C VAL A 90 -4.07 18.79 2.97
N PHE A 91 -3.67 19.63 3.93
CA PHE A 91 -2.57 19.31 4.85
C PHE A 91 -2.89 18.11 5.73
N ALA A 92 -4.13 17.99 6.23
CA ALA A 92 -4.56 16.81 6.99
C ALA A 92 -4.45 15.51 6.17
N LYS A 93 -4.87 15.54 4.89
CA LYS A 93 -4.76 14.39 3.97
C LYS A 93 -3.30 14.03 3.68
N ILE A 94 -2.45 15.01 3.44
CA ILE A 94 -1.00 14.81 3.27
C ILE A 94 -0.41 14.17 4.53
N GLY A 95 -0.76 14.70 5.72
CA GLY A 95 -0.32 14.16 7.00
C GLY A 95 -0.72 12.70 7.20
N LEU A 96 -1.97 12.34 6.87
CA LEU A 96 -2.45 10.95 6.92
C LEU A 96 -1.71 10.04 5.94
N LEU A 97 -1.42 10.51 4.74
CA LEU A 97 -0.66 9.75 3.75
C LEU A 97 0.78 9.49 4.22
N VAL A 98 1.45 10.52 4.74
CA VAL A 98 2.80 10.39 5.32
C VAL A 98 2.77 9.45 6.53
N LEU A 99 1.78 9.58 7.41
CA LEU A 99 1.62 8.71 8.57
C LEU A 99 1.41 7.25 8.16
N GLN A 100 0.59 6.99 7.15
CA GLN A 100 0.36 5.65 6.61
C GLN A 100 1.66 5.00 6.11
N ILE A 101 2.45 5.75 5.33
CA ILE A 101 3.74 5.28 4.80
C ILE A 101 4.71 5.02 5.96
N ALA A 102 4.81 5.95 6.91
CA ALA A 102 5.72 5.85 8.05
C ALA A 102 5.38 4.64 8.96
N LEU A 103 4.11 4.44 9.28
CA LEU A 103 3.66 3.30 10.09
C LEU A 103 3.89 1.96 9.38
N THR A 104 3.54 1.89 8.09
CA THR A 104 3.69 0.67 7.29
C THR A 104 5.17 0.31 7.14
N MET A 105 6.01 1.24 6.71
CA MET A 105 7.45 1.01 6.53
C MET A 105 8.15 0.73 7.86
N GLY A 106 7.83 1.50 8.90
CA GLY A 106 8.38 1.29 10.24
C GLY A 106 8.05 -0.09 10.79
N TYR A 107 6.83 -0.59 10.56
CA TYR A 107 6.43 -1.94 10.95
C TYR A 107 7.16 -3.00 10.11
N ILE A 108 7.31 -2.79 8.80
CA ILE A 108 8.04 -3.71 7.92
C ILE A 108 9.49 -3.89 8.40
N VAL A 109 10.21 -2.78 8.63
CA VAL A 109 11.62 -2.83 9.09
C VAL A 109 11.74 -3.52 10.44
N LYS A 110 10.82 -3.23 11.37
CA LYS A 110 10.88 -3.75 12.73
C LYS A 110 10.46 -5.21 12.86
N ALA A 111 9.41 -5.63 12.16
CA ALA A 111 8.71 -6.89 12.44
C ALA A 111 8.73 -7.89 11.28
N ILE A 112 8.87 -7.43 10.03
CA ILE A 112 8.78 -8.28 8.84
C ILE A 112 10.15 -8.66 8.30
N GLN A 113 11.04 -7.67 8.09
CA GLN A 113 12.39 -7.91 7.59
C GLN A 113 13.21 -8.92 8.41
N PRO A 114 13.09 -8.98 9.76
CA PRO A 114 13.81 -9.97 10.55
C PRO A 114 13.30 -11.41 10.42
N ILE A 115 12.18 -11.65 9.74
CA ILE A 115 11.59 -12.99 9.61
C ILE A 115 12.46 -13.84 8.68
N THR A 116 12.96 -14.95 9.20
CA THR A 116 13.63 -16.00 8.44
C THR A 116 12.70 -17.20 8.26
N TYR A 117 12.72 -17.82 7.08
CA TYR A 117 11.86 -18.96 6.76
C TYR A 117 12.67 -20.28 6.77
N PRO A 118 12.07 -21.42 7.15
CA PRO A 118 10.72 -21.52 7.72
C PRO A 118 10.63 -20.83 9.08
N CYS A 119 9.48 -20.21 9.35
CA CYS A 119 9.22 -19.52 10.62
C CYS A 119 8.10 -20.24 11.40
N GLU A 120 8.01 -19.97 12.70
CA GLU A 120 6.84 -20.37 13.48
C GLU A 120 5.61 -19.57 13.06
N THR A 121 4.43 -20.19 13.12
CA THR A 121 3.15 -19.53 12.85
C THR A 121 2.94 -18.29 13.71
N SER A 122 3.45 -18.30 14.96
CA SER A 122 3.46 -17.15 15.87
C SER A 122 4.14 -15.93 15.28
N ARG A 123 5.30 -16.10 14.63
CA ARG A 123 6.04 -15.02 13.95
C ARG A 123 5.37 -14.61 12.66
N TYR A 124 4.76 -15.56 11.95
CA TYR A 124 4.02 -15.28 10.72
C TYR A 124 2.86 -14.30 10.94
N THR A 125 2.28 -14.26 12.15
CA THR A 125 1.21 -13.30 12.49
C THR A 125 1.60 -11.83 12.33
N ALA A 126 2.88 -11.50 12.29
CA ALA A 126 3.36 -10.15 12.01
C ALA A 126 2.86 -9.65 10.64
N TRP A 127 2.79 -10.52 9.63
CA TRP A 127 2.23 -10.14 8.32
C TRP A 127 0.76 -9.72 8.43
N TYR A 128 -0.06 -10.48 9.16
CA TYR A 128 -1.47 -10.10 9.37
C TYR A 128 -1.62 -8.79 10.13
N LYS A 129 -0.74 -8.52 11.10
CA LYS A 129 -0.71 -7.23 11.80
C LYS A 129 -0.36 -6.08 10.86
N LEU A 130 0.60 -6.26 9.95
CA LEU A 130 0.91 -5.28 8.91
C LEU A 130 -0.35 -4.95 8.08
N PHE A 131 -1.06 -5.97 7.61
CA PHE A 131 -2.30 -5.78 6.86
C PHE A 131 -3.38 -5.06 7.65
N THR A 132 -3.56 -5.41 8.93
CA THR A 132 -4.50 -4.71 9.81
C THR A 132 -4.14 -3.23 9.94
N ILE A 133 -2.86 -2.88 10.09
CA ILE A 133 -2.41 -1.48 10.14
C ILE A 133 -2.76 -0.78 8.82
N SER A 134 -2.38 -1.38 7.69
CA SER A 134 -2.60 -0.80 6.37
C SER A 134 -4.09 -0.62 6.06
N PHE A 135 -4.94 -1.60 6.34
CA PHE A 135 -6.40 -1.53 6.12
C PHE A 135 -7.10 -0.58 7.10
N SER A 136 -6.66 -0.50 8.35
CA SER A 136 -7.24 0.45 9.32
C SER A 136 -6.97 1.88 8.88
N MET A 137 -5.73 2.17 8.50
CA MET A 137 -5.35 3.48 7.96
C MET A 137 -6.03 3.80 6.64
N PHE A 138 -6.24 2.81 5.77
CA PHE A 138 -7.06 2.97 4.57
C PHE A 138 -8.48 3.42 4.92
N GLY A 139 -9.12 2.73 5.88
CA GLY A 139 -10.43 3.10 6.38
C GLY A 139 -10.46 4.54 6.91
N ILE A 140 -9.46 4.94 7.69
CA ILE A 140 -9.32 6.32 8.19
C ILE A 140 -9.20 7.32 7.03
N ILE A 141 -8.36 7.03 6.03
CA ILE A 141 -8.19 7.90 4.85
C ILE A 141 -9.51 8.06 4.10
N LEU A 142 -10.27 6.98 3.90
CA LEU A 142 -11.59 7.04 3.27
C LEU A 142 -12.58 7.87 4.11
N ILE A 143 -12.64 7.64 5.42
CA ILE A 143 -13.52 8.39 6.32
C ILE A 143 -13.21 9.88 6.23
N VAL A 144 -11.93 10.26 6.34
CA VAL A 144 -11.51 11.66 6.28
C VAL A 144 -11.78 12.23 4.89
N THR A 145 -11.54 11.48 3.82
CA THR A 145 -11.70 11.98 2.46
C THR A 145 -13.15 12.21 2.07
N PHE A 146 -14.07 11.32 2.50
CA PHE A 146 -15.47 11.36 2.09
C PHE A 146 -16.40 12.07 3.08
N PHE A 147 -16.10 12.03 4.37
CA PHE A 147 -17.02 12.50 5.42
C PHE A 147 -16.53 13.75 6.16
N LEU A 148 -15.23 14.08 6.11
CA LEU A 148 -14.67 15.30 6.71
C LEU A 148 -14.20 16.23 5.59
N ARG A 149 -15.10 17.14 5.17
CA ARG A 149 -14.86 18.14 4.12
C ARG A 149 -14.45 19.49 4.68
#